data_AF-A0A2V9H3Q4-F1
#
_entry.id   AF-A0A2V9H3Q4-F1
#
_cell.length_a   1.000
_cell.length_b   1.000
_cell.length_c   1.000
_cell.angle_alpha   90.00
_cell.angle_beta   90.00
_cell.angle_gamma   90.00
#
_symmetry.space_group_name_H-M   'P 1'
#
loop_
_entity.id
_entity.type
_entity.pdbx_description
1 polymer ?
#
loop_
_entity_poly.entity_id
_entity_poly.type
_entity_poly.pdbx_seq_one_letter_code
_entity_poly.pdbx_strand_id
1 'polypeptide(L)'
;MRIHPLDLAIVIAYLLGVTALGMRFRRGQQSVTDYFLGGRTAPWWALAFSIVATETSTLTIIGAPAISYGGNLTFLQLVFGYLIGRVLIVLLLLPGYFRGEFFTAYALIEKRFGHKMRAVAASTFLITRAIAEGVRVSAIALVVSVVLGTSEKLAVFIVIALTVLYTFEGGMKAVIWTDVVQLLIYLTGSAVTF
;
A
#
# COMPACT_ATOMS: atom_id res chain seq x y z
N MET A 1 21.92 -11.48 15.14
CA MET A 1 22.50 -12.10 13.93
C MET A 1 23.35 -11.02 13.24
N ARG A 2 24.58 -11.30 12.80
CA ARG A 2 25.35 -10.33 12.01
C ARG A 2 24.85 -10.42 10.57
N ILE A 3 24.28 -9.34 10.04
CA ILE A 3 23.92 -9.27 8.62
C ILE A 3 25.17 -9.48 7.76
N HIS A 4 25.07 -10.32 6.73
CA HIS A 4 26.12 -10.42 5.74
C HIS A 4 26.17 -9.12 4.92
N PRO A 5 27.34 -8.51 4.65
CA PRO A 5 27.42 -7.24 3.91
C PRO A 5 26.66 -7.23 2.58
N LEU A 6 26.52 -8.40 1.93
CA LEU A 6 25.71 -8.58 0.73
C LEU A 6 24.22 -8.31 0.98
N ASP A 7 23.64 -8.83 2.06
CA ASP A 7 22.23 -8.61 2.39
C ASP A 7 21.97 -7.13 2.68
N LEU A 8 22.89 -6.47 3.38
CA LEU A 8 22.82 -5.03 3.63
C LEU A 8 22.87 -4.24 2.31
N ALA A 9 23.76 -4.63 1.40
CA ALA A 9 23.87 -4.00 0.08
C ALA A 9 22.58 -4.17 -0.74
N ILE A 10 21.94 -5.35 -0.70
CA ILE A 10 20.66 -5.62 -1.36
C ILE A 10 19.55 -4.72 -0.79
N VAL A 11 19.45 -4.60 0.55
CA VAL A 11 18.45 -3.75 1.20
C VAL A 11 18.64 -2.28 0.81
N ILE A 12 19.88 -1.78 0.85
CA ILE A 12 20.19 -0.40 0.46
C ILE A 12 19.85 -0.18 -1.03
N ALA A 13 20.25 -1.10 -1.91
CA ALA A 13 19.95 -1.01 -3.33
C ALA A 13 18.43 -1.01 -3.60
N TYR A 14 17.67 -1.84 -2.88
CA TYR A 14 16.21 -1.86 -2.95
C TYR A 14 15.60 -0.52 -2.52
N LEU A 15 15.99 0.00 -1.35
CA LEU A 15 15.47 1.26 -0.83
C LEU A 15 15.76 2.44 -1.77
N LEU A 16 16.99 2.52 -2.29
CA LEU A 16 17.37 3.53 -3.26
C LEU A 16 16.65 3.34 -4.60
N GLY A 17 16.52 2.11 -5.06
CA GLY A 17 15.85 1.76 -6.33
C GLY A 17 14.38 2.13 -6.34
N VAL A 18 13.63 1.78 -5.30
CA VAL A 18 12.21 2.15 -5.16
C VAL A 18 12.05 3.66 -5.03
N THR A 19 12.90 4.32 -4.25
CA THR A 19 12.87 5.79 -4.10
C THR A 19 13.16 6.48 -5.44
N ALA A 20 14.19 6.04 -6.17
CA ALA A 20 14.54 6.57 -7.49
C ALA A 20 13.44 6.33 -8.53
N LEU A 21 12.80 5.16 -8.51
CA LEU A 21 11.66 4.84 -9.36
C LEU A 21 10.50 5.80 -9.09
N GLY A 22 10.14 6.04 -7.83
CA GLY A 22 9.09 6.98 -7.48
C GLY A 22 9.42 8.42 -7.89
N MET A 23 10.65 8.87 -7.62
CA MET A 23 11.12 10.20 -8.01
C MET A 23 11.13 10.43 -9.52
N ARG A 24 11.25 9.39 -10.36
CA ARG A 24 11.17 9.51 -11.82
C ARG A 24 9.86 10.15 -12.28
N PHE A 25 8.78 9.95 -11.54
CA PHE A 25 7.45 10.48 -11.89
C PHE A 25 7.20 11.92 -11.40
N ARG A 26 8.16 12.54 -10.69
CA ARG A 26 8.02 13.92 -10.16
C ARG A 26 7.69 14.95 -11.23
N ARG A 27 8.37 14.90 -12.37
CA ARG A 27 8.24 15.92 -13.44
C ARG A 27 6.89 15.88 -14.16
N GLY A 28 6.08 14.84 -13.94
CA GLY A 28 4.82 14.63 -14.64
C GLY A 28 3.56 15.15 -13.91
N GLN A 29 3.71 15.80 -12.76
CA GLN A 29 2.58 16.20 -11.91
C GLN A 29 2.22 17.68 -12.13
N GLN A 30 1.54 17.99 -13.25
CA GLN A 30 1.22 19.38 -13.62
C GLN A 30 -0.18 19.82 -13.17
N SER A 31 -1.05 18.87 -12.84
CA SER A 31 -2.42 19.13 -12.37
C SER A 31 -2.80 18.28 -11.16
N VAL A 32 -3.88 18.66 -10.47
CA VAL A 32 -4.47 17.88 -9.37
C VAL A 32 -4.89 16.47 -9.86
N THR A 33 -5.36 16.37 -11.11
CA THR A 33 -5.71 15.11 -11.75
C THR A 33 -4.48 14.23 -11.99
N ASP A 34 -3.35 14.82 -12.38
CA ASP A 34 -2.10 14.06 -12.52
C ASP A 34 -1.65 13.53 -11.17
N TYR A 35 -1.64 14.39 -10.16
CA TYR A 35 -1.16 14.03 -8.83
C TYR A 35 -2.01 12.96 -8.14
N PHE A 36 -3.34 13.13 -8.08
CA PHE A 36 -4.22 12.23 -7.32
C PHE A 36 -4.78 11.06 -8.14
N LEU A 37 -4.94 11.21 -9.46
CA LEU A 37 -5.54 10.18 -10.33
C LEU A 37 -4.53 9.58 -11.32
N GLY A 38 -3.27 10.00 -11.27
CA GLY A 38 -2.25 9.55 -12.21
C GLY A 38 -2.61 9.88 -13.67
N GLY A 39 -3.34 10.97 -13.89
CA GLY A 39 -3.85 11.35 -15.21
C GLY A 39 -4.77 10.30 -15.86
N ARG A 40 -5.25 9.30 -15.09
CA ARG A 40 -6.05 8.16 -15.59
C ARG A 40 -5.38 7.36 -16.72
N THR A 41 -4.06 7.34 -16.75
CA THR A 41 -3.25 6.68 -17.81
C THR A 41 -2.73 5.30 -17.44
N ALA A 42 -2.85 4.90 -16.17
CA ALA A 42 -2.34 3.62 -15.71
C ALA A 42 -3.11 2.44 -16.35
N PRO A 43 -2.41 1.41 -16.87
CA PRO A 43 -3.09 0.24 -17.42
C PRO A 43 -3.79 -0.55 -16.32
N TRP A 44 -4.87 -1.25 -16.67
CA TRP A 44 -5.74 -1.95 -15.71
C TRP A 44 -4.98 -2.96 -14.84
N TRP A 45 -3.98 -3.65 -15.39
CA TRP A 45 -3.20 -4.65 -14.64
C TRP A 45 -2.32 -4.00 -13.57
N ALA A 46 -1.77 -2.82 -13.84
CA ALA A 46 -0.96 -2.08 -12.88
C ALA A 46 -1.83 -1.55 -11.73
N LEU A 47 -3.04 -1.09 -12.04
CA LEU A 47 -4.04 -0.72 -11.04
C LEU A 47 -4.43 -1.93 -10.18
N ALA A 48 -4.69 -3.09 -10.78
CA ALA A 48 -5.03 -4.31 -10.05
C ALA A 48 -3.90 -4.73 -9.10
N PHE A 49 -2.65 -4.72 -9.58
CA PHE A 49 -1.49 -5.04 -8.76
C PHE A 49 -1.28 -4.02 -7.64
N SER A 50 -1.44 -2.73 -7.91
CA SER A 50 -1.36 -1.69 -6.87
C SER A 50 -2.43 -1.85 -5.80
N ILE A 51 -3.67 -2.21 -6.17
CA ILE A 51 -4.73 -2.50 -5.19
C ILE A 51 -4.33 -3.66 -4.29
N VAL A 52 -3.84 -4.77 -4.86
CA VAL A 52 -3.42 -5.94 -4.07
C VAL A 52 -2.21 -5.61 -3.19
N ALA A 53 -1.23 -4.87 -3.71
CA ALA A 53 -0.06 -4.44 -2.95
C ALA A 53 -0.44 -3.54 -1.77
N THR A 54 -1.32 -2.56 -1.99
CA THR A 54 -1.82 -1.63 -0.97
C THR A 54 -2.58 -2.33 0.16
N GLU A 55 -3.27 -3.43 -0.15
CA GLU A 55 -3.98 -4.24 0.84
C GLU A 55 -3.07 -5.24 1.56
N THR A 56 -2.02 -5.71 0.89
CA THR A 56 -1.08 -6.68 1.44
C THR A 56 -0.10 -5.98 2.36
N SER A 57 -0.12 -6.35 3.64
CA SER A 57 0.77 -5.76 4.63
C SER A 57 1.83 -6.73 5.11
N THR A 58 2.89 -6.21 5.74
CA THR A 58 3.89 -7.00 6.45
C THR A 58 3.27 -7.97 7.45
N LEU A 59 2.19 -7.54 8.13
CA LEU A 59 1.43 -8.39 9.04
C LEU A 59 0.75 -9.56 8.33
N THR A 60 0.32 -9.39 7.08
CA THR A 60 -0.27 -10.46 6.28
C THR A 60 0.79 -11.48 5.90
N ILE A 61 1.96 -11.02 5.45
CA ILE A 61 3.07 -11.88 5.00
C ILE A 61 3.64 -12.71 6.14
N ILE A 62 3.81 -12.13 7.33
CA ILE A 62 4.35 -12.83 8.51
C ILE A 62 3.24 -13.60 9.24
N GLY A 63 2.05 -13.01 9.33
CA GLY A 63 0.94 -13.54 10.12
C GLY A 63 0.25 -14.74 9.49
N ALA A 64 0.06 -14.76 8.16
CA ALA A 64 -0.64 -15.87 7.51
C ALA A 64 0.10 -17.21 7.67
N PRO A 65 1.43 -17.30 7.46
CA PRO A 65 2.19 -18.52 7.76
C PRO A 65 2.14 -18.88 9.25
N ALA A 66 2.27 -17.90 10.16
CA ALA A 66 2.24 -18.15 11.59
C ALA A 66 0.90 -18.76 12.06
N ILE A 67 -0.23 -18.21 11.59
CA ILE A 67 -1.58 -18.73 11.89
C ILE A 67 -1.78 -20.11 11.27
N SER A 68 -1.29 -20.32 10.04
CA SER A 68 -1.40 -21.61 9.35
C SER A 68 -0.56 -22.70 10.04
N TYR A 69 0.66 -22.35 10.47
CA TYR A 69 1.59 -23.27 11.13
C TYR A 69 1.10 -23.68 12.52
N GLY A 70 0.61 -22.73 13.32
CA GLY A 70 0.10 -23.00 14.66
C GLY A 70 -1.34 -23.55 14.69
N GLY A 71 -2.03 -23.55 13.55
CA GLY A 71 -3.45 -23.86 13.48
C GLY A 71 -3.83 -24.54 12.17
N ASN A 72 -4.72 -23.91 11.40
CA ASN A 72 -5.24 -24.43 10.14
C ASN A 72 -5.58 -23.29 9.17
N LEU A 73 -6.11 -23.64 8.01
CA LEU A 73 -6.44 -22.69 6.95
C LEU A 73 -7.81 -21.99 7.13
N THR A 74 -8.40 -21.99 8.33
CA THR A 74 -9.71 -21.33 8.57
C THR A 74 -9.67 -19.84 8.26
N PHE A 75 -8.50 -19.17 8.37
CA PHE A 75 -8.36 -17.76 7.97
C PHE A 75 -8.73 -17.51 6.50
N LEU A 76 -8.68 -18.53 5.63
CA LEU A 76 -9.11 -18.41 4.22
C LEU A 76 -10.58 -18.03 4.08
N GLN A 77 -11.44 -18.30 5.06
CA GLN A 77 -12.83 -17.85 5.04
C GLN A 77 -12.93 -16.32 4.90
N LEU A 78 -12.02 -15.59 5.54
CA LEU A 78 -11.96 -14.14 5.47
C LEU A 78 -11.48 -13.68 4.09
N VAL A 79 -10.50 -14.39 3.52
CA VAL A 79 -9.98 -14.12 2.16
C VAL A 79 -11.09 -14.31 1.11
N PHE A 80 -11.85 -15.40 1.17
CA PHE A 80 -13.01 -15.61 0.30
C PHE A 80 -14.11 -14.58 0.54
N GLY A 81 -14.35 -14.19 1.79
CA GLY A 81 -15.26 -13.10 2.15
C GLY A 81 -14.87 -11.77 1.48
N TYR A 82 -13.59 -11.41 1.50
CA TYR A 82 -13.08 -10.22 0.79
C TYR A 82 -13.28 -10.31 -0.72
N LEU A 83 -13.06 -11.48 -1.32
CA LEU A 83 -13.28 -11.69 -2.75
C LEU A 83 -14.75 -11.43 -3.13
N ILE A 84 -15.69 -12.05 -2.41
CA ILE A 84 -17.12 -11.85 -2.64
C ILE A 84 -17.50 -10.39 -2.43
N GLY A 85 -17.03 -9.76 -1.36
CA GLY A 85 -17.27 -8.35 -1.08
C GLY A 85 -16.80 -7.43 -2.21
N ARG A 86 -15.63 -7.68 -2.80
CA ARG A 86 -15.12 -6.92 -3.94
C ARG A 86 -15.98 -7.08 -5.18
N VAL A 87 -16.43 -8.30 -5.49
CA VAL A 87 -17.36 -8.53 -6.61
C VAL A 87 -18.63 -7.71 -6.42
N LEU A 88 -19.21 -7.70 -5.21
CA LEU A 88 -20.39 -6.90 -4.90
C LEU A 88 -20.12 -5.39 -5.03
N ILE A 89 -18.98 -4.89 -4.55
CA ILE A 89 -18.60 -3.47 -4.69
C ILE A 89 -18.47 -3.10 -6.17
N VAL A 90 -17.82 -3.93 -6.97
CA VAL A 90 -17.65 -3.71 -8.42
C VAL A 90 -19.00 -3.65 -9.13
N LEU A 91 -19.93 -4.55 -8.81
CA LEU A 91 -21.23 -4.61 -9.48
C LEU A 91 -22.20 -3.51 -9.02
N LEU A 92 -22.24 -3.22 -7.72
CA LEU A 92 -23.29 -2.39 -7.12
C LEU A 92 -22.86 -0.93 -6.94
N LEU A 93 -21.61 -0.68 -6.57
CA LEU A 93 -21.15 0.66 -6.17
C LEU A 93 -20.33 1.34 -7.25
N LEU A 94 -19.43 0.60 -7.91
CA LEU A 94 -18.49 1.14 -8.89
C LEU A 94 -19.16 1.89 -10.05
N PRO A 95 -20.29 1.44 -10.63
CA PRO A 95 -21.00 2.20 -11.67
C PRO A 95 -21.48 3.58 -11.20
N GLY A 96 -21.74 3.75 -9.90
CA GLY A 96 -22.06 5.05 -9.31
C GLY A 96 -20.85 6.00 -9.27
N TYR A 97 -19.66 5.46 -8.99
CA TYR A 97 -18.42 6.23 -8.94
C TYR A 97 -17.94 6.67 -10.32
N PHE A 98 -18.06 5.83 -11.34
CA PHE A 98 -17.60 6.15 -12.70
C PHE A 98 -18.55 7.06 -13.48
N ARG A 99 -19.78 7.28 -13.01
CA ARG A 99 -20.73 8.25 -13.61
C ARG A 99 -20.40 9.71 -13.33
N GLY A 100 -19.46 10.00 -12.41
CA GLY A 100 -19.02 11.35 -12.10
C GLY A 100 -17.51 11.47 -12.12
N GLU A 101 -17.00 12.70 -12.24
CA GLU A 101 -15.57 12.98 -12.11
C GLU A 101 -15.19 13.21 -10.65
N PHE A 102 -15.24 12.15 -9.86
CA PHE A 102 -14.90 12.22 -8.44
C PHE A 102 -13.40 12.03 -8.22
N PHE A 103 -12.81 12.92 -7.43
CA PHE A 103 -11.44 12.78 -6.92
C PHE A 103 -11.35 11.90 -5.69
N THR A 104 -12.45 11.76 -4.94
CA THR A 104 -12.51 10.96 -3.72
C THR A 104 -13.75 10.07 -3.69
N ALA A 105 -13.67 8.92 -3.03
CA ALA A 105 -14.83 8.06 -2.81
C ALA A 105 -15.93 8.75 -1.95
N TYR A 106 -15.57 9.77 -1.16
CA TYR A 106 -16.51 10.49 -0.31
C TYR A 106 -17.32 11.54 -1.07
N ALA A 107 -16.90 11.94 -2.27
CA ALA A 107 -17.65 12.90 -3.08
C ALA A 107 -19.01 12.34 -3.54
N LEU A 108 -19.10 11.02 -3.76
CA LEU A 108 -20.39 10.37 -4.03
C LEU A 108 -21.31 10.41 -2.79
N ILE A 109 -20.74 10.24 -1.60
CA ILE A 109 -21.46 10.36 -0.33
C ILE A 109 -21.96 11.80 -0.13
N GLU A 110 -21.13 12.80 -0.44
CA GLU A 110 -21.53 14.22 -0.42
C GLU A 110 -22.70 14.48 -1.36
N LYS A 111 -22.63 13.98 -2.60
CA LYS A 111 -23.70 14.16 -3.59
C LYS A 111 -25.03 13.55 -3.12
N ARG A 112 -24.99 12.45 -2.37
CA ARG A 112 -26.19 11.73 -1.93
C ARG A 112 -26.73 12.18 -0.57
N PHE A 113 -25.86 12.56 0.36
CA PHE A 113 -26.20 12.78 1.77
C PHE A 113 -25.72 14.13 2.34
N GLY A 114 -25.06 14.95 1.51
CA GLY A 114 -24.59 16.28 1.87
C GLY A 114 -23.24 16.31 2.57
N HIS A 115 -22.76 17.53 2.80
CA HIS A 115 -21.41 17.82 3.27
C HIS A 115 -21.08 17.23 4.65
N LYS A 116 -22.05 17.25 5.58
CA LYS A 116 -21.85 16.69 6.94
C LYS A 116 -21.51 15.20 6.89
N MET A 117 -22.23 14.43 6.06
CA MET A 117 -21.98 12.99 5.94
C MET A 117 -20.62 12.70 5.29
N ARG A 118 -20.22 13.51 4.30
CA ARG A 118 -18.87 13.44 3.74
C ARG A 118 -17.79 13.65 4.80
N ALA A 119 -17.93 14.69 5.63
CA ALA A 119 -16.96 15.02 6.65
C ALA A 119 -16.83 13.89 7.69
N VAL A 120 -17.94 13.28 8.09
CA VAL A 120 -17.92 12.10 8.97
C VAL A 120 -17.21 10.93 8.29
N ALA A 121 -17.63 10.54 7.08
CA ALA A 121 -17.04 9.39 6.38
C ALA A 121 -15.54 9.56 6.12
N ALA A 122 -15.12 10.74 5.64
CA ALA A 122 -13.71 11.04 5.39
C ALA A 122 -12.88 11.07 6.68
N SER A 123 -13.39 11.70 7.75
CA SER A 123 -12.68 11.75 9.03
C SER A 123 -12.53 10.37 9.67
N THR A 124 -13.60 9.56 9.67
CA THR A 124 -13.55 8.18 10.18
C THR A 124 -12.53 7.36 9.40
N PHE A 125 -12.50 7.46 8.07
CA PHE A 125 -11.49 6.78 7.27
C PHE A 125 -10.08 7.25 7.60
N LEU A 126 -9.82 8.56 7.62
CA LEU A 126 -8.49 9.08 7.86
C LEU A 126 -7.94 8.66 9.24
N ILE A 127 -8.77 8.72 10.28
CA ILE A 127 -8.38 8.31 11.63
C ILE A 127 -8.08 6.81 11.69
N THR A 128 -9.01 5.98 11.20
CA THR A 128 -8.84 4.52 11.24
C THR A 128 -7.67 4.07 10.37
N ARG A 129 -7.48 4.70 9.20
CA ARG A 129 -6.35 4.42 8.31
C ARG A 129 -5.03 4.82 8.95
N ALA A 130 -4.94 6.00 9.57
CA ALA A 130 -3.73 6.46 10.24
C ALA A 130 -3.30 5.52 11.38
N ILE A 131 -4.26 5.06 12.20
CA ILE A 131 -3.99 4.08 13.27
C ILE A 131 -3.47 2.77 12.66
N ALA A 132 -4.14 2.26 11.61
CA ALA A 132 -3.72 1.03 10.95
C ALA A 132 -2.32 1.14 10.33
N GLU A 133 -1.97 2.26 9.69
CA GLU A 133 -0.62 2.47 9.16
C GLU A 133 0.44 2.57 10.26
N GLY A 134 0.12 3.18 11.41
CA GLY A 134 1.01 3.20 12.56
C GLY A 134 1.42 1.80 13.00
N VAL A 135 0.44 0.89 13.13
CA VAL A 135 0.70 -0.52 13.49
C VAL A 135 1.56 -1.22 12.43
N ARG A 136 1.29 -1.00 11.14
CA ARG A 136 2.07 -1.61 10.04
C ARG A 136 3.52 -1.10 10.02
N VAL A 137 3.73 0.20 10.20
CA VAL A 137 5.08 0.78 10.25
C VAL A 137 5.87 0.24 11.44
N SER A 138 5.24 0.11 12.62
CA SER A 138 5.87 -0.54 13.77
C SER A 138 6.26 -2.00 13.47
N ALA A 139 5.38 -2.77 12.83
CA ALA A 139 5.70 -4.15 12.44
C ALA A 139 6.89 -4.21 11.46
N ILE A 140 6.96 -3.32 10.47
CA ILE A 140 8.10 -3.21 9.54
C ILE A 140 9.38 -2.88 10.33
N ALA A 141 9.32 -1.90 11.21
CA ALA A 141 10.49 -1.44 11.95
C ALA A 141 11.05 -2.50 12.90
N LEU A 142 10.18 -3.32 13.51
CA LEU A 142 10.62 -4.48 14.30
C LEU A 142 11.41 -5.47 13.44
N VAL A 143 10.91 -5.80 12.25
CA VAL A 143 11.62 -6.71 11.34
C VAL A 143 12.96 -6.11 10.91
N VAL A 144 12.96 -4.83 10.50
CA VAL A 144 14.17 -4.13 10.05
C VAL A 144 15.18 -3.98 11.19
N SER A 145 14.76 -3.73 12.43
CA SER A 145 15.67 -3.58 13.58
C SER A 145 16.36 -4.89 13.94
N VAL A 146 15.61 -6.00 13.93
CA VAL A 146 16.13 -7.34 14.17
C VAL A 146 17.11 -7.75 13.09
N VAL A 147 16.77 -7.47 11.83
CA VAL A 147 17.64 -7.74 10.69
C VAL A 147 18.90 -6.88 10.83
N LEU A 148 18.80 -5.55 10.78
CA LEU A 148 19.94 -4.62 10.73
C LEU A 148 20.75 -4.53 12.02
N GLY A 149 20.29 -5.12 13.13
CA GLY A 149 20.91 -4.94 14.45
C GLY A 149 20.93 -3.48 14.90
N THR A 150 19.98 -2.67 14.41
CA THR A 150 19.89 -1.23 14.66
C THR A 150 18.72 -0.92 15.59
N SER A 151 18.63 0.33 16.09
CA SER A 151 17.48 0.74 16.88
C SER A 151 16.20 0.76 16.04
N GLU A 152 15.10 0.24 16.59
CA GLU A 152 13.78 0.28 15.94
C GLU A 152 13.36 1.70 15.56
N LYS A 153 13.66 2.70 16.41
CA LYS A 153 13.37 4.10 16.14
C LYS A 153 14.05 4.63 14.88
N LEU A 154 15.33 4.28 14.66
CA LEU A 154 16.07 4.68 13.47
C LEU A 154 15.51 3.99 12.22
N ALA A 155 15.13 2.72 12.32
CA ALA A 155 14.50 1.97 11.23
C ALA A 155 13.14 2.60 10.81
N VAL A 156 12.27 2.92 11.78
CA VAL A 156 11.01 3.65 11.54
C VAL A 156 11.29 4.94 10.78
N PHE A 157 12.23 5.75 11.28
CA PHE A 157 12.52 7.06 10.70
C PHE A 157 12.97 6.97 9.25
N ILE A 158 13.88 6.05 8.93
CA ILE A 158 14.38 5.86 7.56
C ILE A 158 13.25 5.42 6.62
N VAL A 159 12.45 4.43 7.03
CA VAL A 159 11.34 3.91 6.20
C VAL A 159 10.30 5.01 5.96
N ILE A 160 9.89 5.74 6.99
CA ILE A 160 8.94 6.85 6.85
C ILE A 160 9.52 7.93 5.95
N ALA A 161 10.76 8.37 6.17
CA ALA A 161 11.38 9.46 5.42
C ALA A 161 11.47 9.13 3.92
N LEU A 162 11.95 7.93 3.57
CA LEU A 162 12.02 7.50 2.17
C LEU A 162 10.63 7.37 1.55
N THR A 163 9.68 6.78 2.27
CA THR A 163 8.30 6.59 1.79
C THR A 163 7.63 7.92 1.54
N VAL A 164 7.70 8.86 2.49
CA VAL A 164 7.14 10.22 2.32
C VAL A 164 7.80 10.92 1.14
N LEU A 165 9.12 10.82 0.99
CA LEU A 165 9.85 11.49 -0.08
C LEU A 165 9.39 11.04 -1.47
N TYR A 166 9.36 9.74 -1.76
CA TYR A 166 8.98 9.29 -3.10
C TYR A 166 7.48 9.40 -3.37
N THR A 167 6.64 9.27 -2.34
CA THR A 167 5.17 9.39 -2.50
C THR A 167 4.73 10.83 -2.70
N PHE A 168 5.30 11.76 -1.92
CA PHE A 168 4.99 13.19 -2.01
C PHE A 168 5.48 13.79 -3.34
N GLU A 169 6.68 13.43 -3.79
CA GLU A 169 7.22 13.97 -5.03
C GLU A 169 6.61 13.32 -6.27
N GLY A 170 6.26 12.04 -6.21
CA GLY A 170 5.90 11.24 -7.38
C GLY A 170 4.39 11.13 -7.69
N GLY A 171 3.53 11.46 -6.73
CA GLY A 171 2.07 11.35 -6.87
C GLY A 171 1.56 9.92 -7.10
N MET A 172 0.31 9.78 -7.52
CA MET A 172 -0.36 8.48 -7.67
C MET A 172 0.31 7.57 -8.69
N LYS A 173 0.92 8.12 -9.76
CA LYS A 173 1.69 7.31 -10.73
C LYS A 173 2.88 6.62 -10.06
N ALA A 174 3.62 7.34 -9.21
CA ALA A 174 4.75 6.75 -8.51
C ALA A 174 4.28 5.59 -7.63
N VAL A 175 3.24 5.80 -6.83
CA VAL A 175 2.68 4.78 -5.94
C VAL A 175 2.28 3.53 -6.73
N ILE A 176 1.53 3.67 -7.83
CA ILE A 176 1.11 2.51 -8.64
C ILE A 176 2.31 1.70 -9.13
N TRP A 177 3.34 2.36 -9.66
CA TRP A 177 4.51 1.65 -10.22
C TRP A 177 5.44 1.10 -9.14
N THR A 178 5.60 1.79 -8.02
CA THR A 178 6.35 1.25 -6.87
C THR A 178 5.63 0.04 -6.29
N ASP A 179 4.30 0.09 -6.18
CA ASP A 179 3.49 -1.02 -5.71
C ASP A 179 3.62 -2.25 -6.61
N VAL A 180 3.60 -2.08 -7.93
CA VAL A 180 3.82 -3.19 -8.87
C VAL A 180 5.17 -3.88 -8.63
N VAL A 181 6.24 -3.09 -8.48
CA VAL A 181 7.58 -3.64 -8.25
C VAL A 181 7.65 -4.34 -6.89
N GLN A 182 7.13 -3.71 -5.84
CA GLN A 182 7.06 -4.29 -4.50
C GLN A 182 6.24 -5.58 -4.50
N LEU A 183 5.14 -5.62 -5.27
CA LEU A 183 4.29 -6.78 -5.39
C LEU A 183 5.04 -7.97 -5.96
N LEU A 184 5.73 -7.74 -7.09
CA LEU A 184 6.52 -8.77 -7.74
C LEU A 184 7.64 -9.26 -6.82
N ILE A 185 8.37 -8.36 -6.15
CA ILE A 185 9.44 -8.71 -5.22
C ILE A 185 8.92 -9.60 -4.09
N TYR A 186 7.79 -9.24 -3.45
CA TYR A 186 7.28 -10.06 -2.37
C TYR A 186 6.75 -11.40 -2.87
N LEU A 187 6.11 -11.46 -4.05
CA LEU A 187 5.60 -12.71 -4.61
C LEU A 187 6.75 -13.67 -4.94
N THR A 188 7.78 -13.17 -5.62
CA THR A 188 8.98 -13.97 -5.93
C THR A 188 9.73 -14.34 -4.67
N GLY A 189 9.87 -13.43 -3.71
CA GLY A 189 10.53 -13.69 -2.44
C GLY A 189 9.80 -14.77 -1.64
N SER A 190 8.47 -14.69 -1.59
CA SER A 190 7.63 -15.72 -0.94
C SER A 190 7.80 -17.06 -1.65
N ALA A 191 7.71 -17.11 -2.98
CA ALA A 191 7.82 -18.35 -3.76
C ALA A 191 9.18 -19.04 -3.63
N VAL A 192 10.27 -18.29 -3.37
CA VAL A 192 11.63 -18.84 -3.18
C VAL A 192 11.92 -19.24 -1.73
N THR A 193 11.22 -18.62 -0.76
CA THR A 193 11.47 -18.86 0.68
C THR A 193 10.74 -20.10 1.20
N PHE A 194 9.66 -20.51 0.54
CA PHE A 194 8.96 -21.79 0.79
C PHE A 194 9.58 -22.92 -0.04
#